data_AF-A0A2H5FIR7-F1
#
_entry.id   AF-A0A2H5FIR7-F1
#
_cell.length_a   1.000
_cell.length_b   1.000
_cell.length_c   1.000
_cell.angle_alpha   90.00
_cell.angle_beta   90.00
_cell.angle_gamma   90.00
#
_symmetry.space_group_name_H-M   'P 1'
#
loop_
_entity.id
_entity.type
_entity.pdbx_description
1 polymer ?
#
loop_
_entity_poly.entity_id
_entity_poly.type
_entity_poly.pdbx_seq_one_letter_code
_entity_poly.pdbx_strand_id
1 'polypeptide(L)' 'METLYQILALIGAGMIIFILYRTVKGNPGQFSKENLNKSFSTMGILALVLIAFIAVLVLILRNT' A
#
# COMPACT_ATOMS: atom_id res chain seq x y z
N MET A 1 -17.26 -15.18 -21.86
CA MET A 1 -16.39 -15.24 -20.67
C MET A 1 -15.68 -13.91 -20.44
N GLU A 2 -14.98 -13.34 -21.43
CA GLU A 2 -14.32 -12.01 -21.33
C GLU A 2 -15.22 -10.84 -20.91
N THR A 3 -16.40 -10.70 -21.52
CA THR A 3 -17.32 -9.58 -21.23
C THR A 3 -17.85 -9.60 -19.80
N LEU A 4 -18.08 -10.79 -19.23
CA LEU A 4 -18.55 -10.94 -17.86
C LEU A 4 -17.47 -10.50 -16.85
N TYR A 5 -16.21 -10.86 -17.09
CA TYR A 5 -15.08 -10.39 -16.28
C TYR A 5 -14.86 -8.89 -16.40
N GLN A 6 -14.99 -8.31 -17.59
CA GLN A 6 -14.86 -6.85 -17.78
C GLN A 6 -15.95 -6.09 -17.04
N ILE A 7 -17.20 -6.57 -17.07
CA ILE A 7 -18.32 -5.96 -16.33
C ILE A 7 -18.07 -6.06 -14.81
N LEU A 8 -17.66 -7.23 -14.32
CA LEU A 8 -17.33 -7.42 -12.91
C LEU A 8 -16.14 -6.55 -12.49
N ALA A 9 -15.13 -6.39 -13.33
CA ALA A 9 -14.00 -5.50 -13.09
C ALA A 9 -14.44 -4.03 -13.02
N LEU A 10 -15.36 -3.61 -13.89
CA LEU A 10 -15.88 -2.24 -13.91
C LEU A 10 -16.72 -1.94 -12.66
N ILE A 11 -17.56 -2.89 -12.25
CA ILE A 11 -18.34 -2.81 -11.00
C ILE A 11 -17.39 -2.80 -9.79
N GLY A 12 -16.38 -3.66 -9.78
CA GLY A 12 -15.36 -3.71 -8.73
C GLY A 12 -14.59 -2.40 -8.62
N ALA A 13 -14.15 -1.83 -9.75
CA ALA A 13 -13.49 -0.53 -9.79
C ALA A 13 -14.40 0.59 -9.26
N GLY A 14 -15.67 0.62 -9.68
CA GLY A 14 -16.65 1.57 -9.17
C GLY A 14 -16.88 1.45 -7.67
N MET A 15 -16.93 0.22 -7.15
CA MET A 15 -17.09 -0.05 -5.71
C MET A 15 -15.87 0.40 -4.91
N ILE A 16 -14.64 0.16 -5.41
CA ILE A 16 -13.41 0.64 -4.79
C ILE A 16 -13.42 2.17 -4.68
N ILE A 17 -13.75 2.86 -5.77
CA ILE A 17 -13.83 4.33 -5.78
C ILE A 17 -14.90 4.83 -4.79
N PHE A 18 -16.07 4.18 -4.75
CA PHE A 18 -17.14 4.53 -3.82
C PHE A 18 -16.71 4.38 -2.34
N ILE A 19 -16.05 3.25 -2.01
CA ILE A 19 -15.55 3.00 -0.65
C ILE A 19 -14.47 4.01 -0.29
N LEU A 20 -13.54 4.31 -1.19
CA LEU A 20 -12.51 5.33 -1.00
C LEU A 20 -13.13 6.70 -0.72
N TYR A 21 -14.07 7.14 -1.57
CA TYR A 21 -14.79 8.40 -1.38
C TYR A 21 -15.49 8.46 -0.01
N ARG A 22 -16.22 7.40 0.35
CA ARG A 22 -16.92 7.32 1.64
C ARG A 22 -15.96 7.36 2.83
N THR A 23 -14.84 6.65 2.74
CA THR A 23 -13.84 6.56 3.81
C THR A 23 -13.14 7.90 4.01
N VAL A 24 -12.69 8.54 2.93
CA VAL A 24 -12.04 9.87 2.98
C VAL A 24 -13.02 10.92 3.52
N LYS A 25 -14.29 10.89 3.10
CA LYS A 25 -15.31 11.85 3.57
C LYS A 25 -15.71 11.63 5.03
N GLY A 26 -15.75 10.37 5.49
CA GLY A 26 -16.10 10.03 6.86
C GLY A 26 -15.01 10.37 7.87
N ASN A 27 -13.75 10.42 7.45
CA ASN A 27 -12.63 10.72 8.34
C ASN A 27 -11.48 11.45 7.60
N PRO A 28 -11.68 12.71 7.16
CA PRO A 28 -10.72 13.44 6.31
C PRO A 28 -9.36 13.64 6.99
N GLY A 29 -9.32 13.63 8.33
CA GLY A 29 -8.10 13.74 9.10
C GLY A 29 -7.11 12.57 8.89
N GLN A 30 -7.59 11.37 8.50
CA GLN A 30 -6.72 10.22 8.26
C GLN A 30 -5.76 10.43 7.09
N PHE A 31 -6.18 11.19 6.07
CA PHE A 31 -5.35 11.57 4.91
C PHE A 31 -4.75 12.97 5.05
N SER A 32 -4.71 13.53 6.27
CA SER A 32 -4.01 14.79 6.51
C SER A 32 -2.51 14.64 6.22
N LYS A 33 -1.87 15.73 5.80
CA LYS A 33 -0.42 15.77 5.56
C LYS A 33 0.38 15.26 6.77
N GLU A 34 -0.09 15.56 7.99
CA GLU A 34 0.54 15.13 9.23
C GLU A 34 0.49 13.60 9.41
N ASN A 35 -0.68 13.00 9.25
CA ASN A 35 -0.85 11.54 9.39
C ASN A 35 -0.15 10.77 8.25
N LEU A 36 -0.17 11.31 7.03
CA LEU A 36 0.56 10.74 5.90
C LEU A 36 2.08 10.77 6.14
N ASN A 37 2.61 11.87 6.65
CA ASN A 37 4.05 12.00 6.94
C ASN A 37 4.48 11.06 8.07
N LYS A 38 3.65 10.92 9.12
CA LYS A 38 3.90 9.99 10.23
C LYS A 38 3.89 8.52 9.77
N SER A 39 2.93 8.16 8.91
CA SER A 39 2.85 6.82 8.31
C SER A 39 4.05 6.54 7.40
N PHE A 40 4.40 7.49 6.53
CA PHE A 40 5.55 7.36 5.63
C PHE A 40 6.88 7.21 6.39
N SER A 41 7.10 7.98 7.45
CA SER A 41 8.31 7.85 8.27
C SER A 41 8.39 6.47 8.93
N THR A 42 7.30 6.00 9.54
CA THR A 42 7.29 4.69 10.22
C THR A 42 7.47 3.54 9.24
N MET A 43 6.71 3.52 8.14
CA MET A 43 6.82 2.50 7.09
C MET A 43 8.16 2.56 6.35
N GLY A 44 8.70 3.76 6.12
CA GLY A 44 10.00 3.97 5.48
C GLY A 44 11.15 3.42 6.32
N ILE A 45 11.15 3.67 7.63
CA ILE A 45 12.14 3.10 8.55
C ILE A 45 12.07 1.57 8.55
N LEU A 46 10.87 1.00 8.65
CA LEU A 46 10.67 -0.45 8.60
C LEU A 46 11.18 -1.04 7.27
N ALA A 47 10.93 -0.38 6.15
CA ALA A 47 11.41 -0.81 4.84
C ALA A 47 12.94 -0.77 4.75
N LEU A 48 13.58 0.28 5.25
CA LEU A 48 15.04 0.38 5.28
C LEU A 48 15.68 -0.72 6.12
N VAL A 49 15.11 -1.02 7.29
CA VAL A 49 15.56 -2.13 8.14
C VAL A 49 15.45 -3.47 7.40
N LEU A 50 14.32 -3.70 6.72
CA LEU A 50 14.12 -4.92 5.94
C LEU A 50 15.13 -5.05 4.79
N ILE A 51 15.40 -3.95 4.08
CA ILE A 51 16.42 -3.92 3.01
C ILE A 51 17.80 -4.26 3.57
N ALA A 52 18.19 -3.66 4.69
CA ALA A 52 19.46 -3.96 5.34
C ALA A 52 19.55 -5.43 5.76
N PHE A 53 18.48 -5.99 6.31
CA PHE A 53 18.41 -7.41 6.68
C PHE A 53 18.58 -8.33 5.46
N ILE A 54 17.86 -8.07 4.37
CA ILE A 54 17.98 -8.85 3.12
C ILE A 54 19.39 -8.72 2.55
N ALA A 55 19.99 -7.53 2.55
CA ALA A 55 21.34 -7.32 2.06
C ALA A 55 22.37 -8.17 2.82
N VAL A 56 22.23 -8.29 4.14
CA VAL A 56 23.08 -9.15 4.98
C VAL A 56 22.89 -10.63 4.61
N LEU A 57 21.64 -11.09 4.44
CA LEU A 57 21.37 -12.46 4.02
C LEU A 57 22.02 -12.78 2.68
N VAL A 58 21.92 -11.87 1.71
CA VAL A 58 22.54 -12.02 0.38
C VAL A 58 24.07 -12.09 0.50
N LEU A 59 24.67 -11.28 1.37
CA LEU A 59 26.13 -11.28 1.57
C LEU A 59 26.60 -12.59 2.21
N ILE A 60 25.89 -13.09 3.22
CA ILE A 60 26.20 -14.39 3.82
C ILE A 60 26.07 -15.51 2.79
N LEU A 61 24.95 -15.55 2.05
CA LEU A 61 24.70 -16.57 1.04
C LEU A 61 25.73 -16.56 -0.10
N ARG A 62 26.30 -15.38 -0.42
CA ARG A 62 27.34 -15.23 -1.44
C ARG A 62 28.72 -15.70 -0.96
N ASN A 63 28.97 -15.67 0.36
CA ASN A 63 30.26 -16.00 0.95
C ASN A 63 30.34 -17.44 1.51
N THR A 64 29.23 -18.18 1.53
CA THR A 64 29.15 -19.64 1.75
C THR A 64 29.13 -20.38 0.43
#